data_AF-A0A7S2ERX0-F1
#
_entry.id   AF-A0A7S2ERX0-F1
#
_cell.length_a   1.000
_cell.length_b   1.000
_cell.length_c   1.000
_cell.angle_alpha   90.00
_cell.angle_beta   90.00
_cell.angle_gamma   90.00
#
_symmetry.space_group_name_H-M   'P 1'
#
loop_
_entity.id
_entity.type
_entity.pdbx_description
1 polymer ?
#
loop_
_entity_poly.entity_id
_entity_poly.type
_entity_poly.pdbx_seq_one_letter_code
_entity_poly.pdbx_strand_id
1 'polypeptide(L)'
;MEILSSNDTEENESTTAEEMTADQIRKLANQHFAAHDFDTALPLYEYAVDLARKEMKAAFAKDAPEDEWAVGGGVDVEDKEPPLVIHLCNKSACLYKMEMYEEAMGDAKEAVEVSGGKNIKAYFRLARTQIALHLYTDAISNLETALEQVVQQQQEQDEDPKEATTTEEESKSTKEILSLQKQELHKLLELSKRKKEAYDKLPPSQKNTQPTVITSIKLEPRKPSIREFNIQQTKQLGAGNFSRIIVTTHKTTQETFALKIIEKKKCESLAKRQHPNVYNEVKMERRVLTERITPKEGTGHCRVVRCYHAFQDYTCLYFLMDLYVECGDLWSTMRYKDKMVGTHPSLIKVYISKILDAVEH
;
A
#
# COMPACT_ATOMS: atom_id res chain seq x y z
N MET A 1 7.87 71.63 -0.03
CA MET A 1 6.41 71.39 -0.14
C MET A 1 6.10 70.13 0.62
N GLU A 2 5.31 70.32 1.68
CA GLU A 2 4.35 69.39 2.28
C GLU A 2 4.72 67.94 2.64
N ILE A 3 4.84 67.77 3.95
CA ILE A 3 4.42 66.67 4.82
C ILE A 3 3.16 65.94 4.31
N LEU A 4 3.13 64.61 4.39
CA LEU A 4 2.07 63.86 5.09
C LEU A 4 2.49 62.40 5.33
N SER A 5 2.46 62.06 6.62
CA SER A 5 2.48 60.72 7.19
C SER A 5 1.22 59.95 6.83
N SER A 6 1.36 58.66 6.54
CA SER A 6 0.33 57.67 6.81
C SER A 6 0.99 56.35 7.19
N ASN A 7 0.87 56.11 8.49
CA ASN A 7 1.04 54.88 9.24
C ASN A 7 0.14 53.74 8.71
N ASP A 8 0.56 52.50 9.03
CA ASP A 8 -0.24 51.28 9.24
C ASP A 8 -1.06 50.79 8.02
N THR A 9 -0.84 49.60 7.45
CA THR A 9 -0.86 48.28 8.09
C THR A 9 -0.06 47.26 7.26
N GLU A 10 0.99 46.69 7.86
CA GLU A 10 1.41 45.33 7.51
C GLU A 10 0.32 44.39 8.04
N GLU A 11 -0.61 43.99 7.17
CA GLU A 11 -1.50 42.87 7.47
C GLU A 11 -0.66 41.60 7.52
N ASN A 12 -0.43 41.22 8.77
CA ASN A 12 0.11 39.99 9.28
C ASN A 12 -0.69 38.80 8.70
N GLU A 13 -0.32 38.30 7.52
CA GLU A 13 -0.69 36.95 7.05
C GLU A 13 0.12 35.91 7.85
N SER A 14 -0.12 35.86 9.16
CA SER A 14 0.11 34.67 9.98
C SER A 14 -1.27 34.08 10.30
N THR A 15 -1.99 33.66 9.27
CA THR A 15 -3.07 32.68 9.44
C THR A 15 -2.39 31.38 9.85
N THR A 16 -2.39 31.13 11.16
CA THR A 16 -2.08 29.85 11.77
C THR A 16 -2.79 28.76 10.98
N ALA A 17 -2.04 27.94 10.24
CA ALA A 17 -2.56 26.68 9.72
C ALA A 17 -2.95 25.86 10.96
N GLU A 18 -4.25 25.76 11.24
CA GLU A 18 -4.77 24.94 12.33
C GLU A 18 -4.21 23.52 12.15
N GLU A 19 -3.33 23.10 13.06
CA GLU A 19 -2.77 21.75 13.03
C GLU A 19 -3.92 20.75 13.16
N MET A 20 -4.19 19.99 12.09
CA MET A 20 -5.26 19.00 12.08
C MET A 20 -4.99 17.91 13.13
N THR A 21 -6.02 17.54 13.89
CA THR A 21 -5.92 16.47 14.89
C THR A 21 -5.79 15.08 14.25
N ALA A 22 -5.24 14.10 14.97
CA ALA A 22 -5.12 12.73 14.46
C ALA A 22 -6.47 12.16 13.94
N ASP A 23 -7.58 12.49 14.61
CA ASP A 23 -8.92 12.05 14.21
C ASP A 23 -9.43 12.71 12.92
N GLN A 24 -9.15 14.00 12.72
CA GLN A 24 -9.50 14.71 11.48
C GLN A 24 -8.75 14.10 10.29
N ILE A 25 -7.47 13.80 10.46
CA ILE A 25 -6.63 13.19 9.42
C ILE A 25 -7.11 11.78 9.11
N ARG A 26 -7.46 11.00 10.13
CA ARG A 26 -8.08 9.67 9.96
C ARG A 26 -9.39 9.73 9.18
N LYS A 27 -10.24 10.73 9.44
CA LYS A 27 -11.50 10.92 8.68
C LYS A 27 -11.24 11.25 7.22
N LEU A 28 -10.26 12.11 6.94
CA LEU A 28 -9.81 12.39 5.57
C LEU A 28 -9.28 11.11 4.89
N ALA A 29 -8.43 10.34 5.57
CA ALA A 29 -7.93 9.06 5.08
C ALA A 29 -9.07 8.07 4.77
N ASN A 30 -10.11 8.02 5.61
CA ASN A 30 -11.29 7.19 5.39
C ASN A 30 -12.06 7.58 4.11
N GLN A 31 -12.11 8.87 3.75
CA GLN A 31 -12.74 9.31 2.49
C GLN A 31 -11.98 8.77 1.27
N HIS A 32 -10.64 8.89 1.28
CA HIS A 32 -9.78 8.31 0.25
C HIS A 32 -9.88 6.78 0.21
N PHE A 33 -9.90 6.13 1.37
CA PHE A 33 -10.07 4.68 1.48
C PHE A 33 -11.40 4.22 0.88
N ALA A 34 -12.51 4.94 1.15
CA ALA A 34 -13.82 4.65 0.55
C ALA A 34 -13.82 4.84 -0.97
N ALA A 35 -13.09 5.85 -1.47
CA ALA A 35 -12.87 6.08 -2.90
C ALA A 35 -11.89 5.09 -3.56
N HIS A 36 -11.39 4.09 -2.82
CA HIS A 36 -10.39 3.11 -3.28
C HIS A 36 -9.06 3.78 -3.69
N ASP A 37 -8.78 4.96 -3.15
CA ASP A 37 -7.54 5.72 -3.31
C ASP A 37 -6.59 5.42 -2.13
N PHE A 38 -6.03 4.20 -2.14
CA PHE A 38 -5.20 3.72 -1.04
C PHE A 38 -3.83 4.42 -0.97
N ASP A 39 -3.32 4.92 -2.09
CA ASP A 39 -2.02 5.61 -2.13
C ASP A 39 -2.08 6.98 -1.44
N THR A 40 -3.23 7.66 -1.47
CA THR A 40 -3.45 8.87 -0.68
C THR A 40 -3.88 8.53 0.75
N ALA A 41 -4.69 7.48 0.93
CA ALA A 41 -5.17 7.09 2.25
C ALA A 41 -4.04 6.61 3.18
N LEU A 42 -3.08 5.81 2.68
CA LEU A 42 -2.04 5.20 3.50
C LEU A 42 -1.11 6.23 4.17
N PRO A 43 -0.54 7.22 3.47
CA PRO A 43 0.26 8.28 4.10
C PRO A 43 -0.53 9.08 5.14
N LEU A 44 -1.82 9.32 4.90
CA LEU A 44 -2.69 9.99 5.87
C LEU A 44 -2.92 9.13 7.11
N TYR A 45 -3.10 7.82 6.95
CA TYR A 45 -3.18 6.89 8.08
C TYR A 45 -1.85 6.81 8.85
N GLU A 46 -0.71 6.74 8.15
CA GLU A 46 0.62 6.79 8.76
C GLU A 46 0.78 8.06 9.61
N TYR A 47 0.43 9.22 9.05
CA TYR A 47 0.52 10.49 9.75
C TYR A 47 -0.43 10.55 10.97
N ALA A 48 -1.66 10.05 10.84
CA ALA A 48 -2.59 9.97 11.96
C ALA A 48 -2.10 9.06 13.09
N VAL A 49 -1.47 7.93 12.76
CA VAL A 49 -0.85 7.01 13.75
C VAL A 49 0.31 7.70 14.47
N ASP A 50 1.17 8.41 13.74
CA ASP A 50 2.31 9.10 14.34
C ASP A 50 1.89 10.23 15.29
N LEU A 51 0.85 10.98 14.93
CA LEU A 51 0.25 11.97 15.83
C LEU A 51 -0.36 11.31 17.07
N ALA A 52 -1.17 10.26 16.89
CA ALA A 52 -1.78 9.54 18.01
C ALA A 52 -0.74 8.93 18.96
N ARG A 53 0.40 8.44 18.45
CA ARG A 53 1.53 7.98 19.27
C ARG A 53 2.17 9.12 20.05
N LYS A 54 2.33 10.31 19.46
CA LYS A 54 2.85 11.50 20.15
C LYS A 54 1.89 11.94 21.26
N GLU A 55 0.60 11.99 20.98
CA GLU A 55 -0.45 12.34 21.94
C GLU A 55 -0.46 11.35 23.12
N MET A 56 -0.42 10.05 22.83
CA MET A 56 -0.34 9.00 23.85
C MET A 56 0.91 9.17 24.73
N LYS A 57 2.09 9.36 24.13
CA LYS A 57 3.34 9.59 24.89
C LYS A 57 3.28 10.87 25.74
N ALA A 58 2.69 11.94 25.22
CA ALA A 58 2.54 13.20 25.94
C ALA A 58 1.59 13.06 27.14
N ALA A 59 0.54 12.23 27.04
CA ALA A 59 -0.33 11.90 28.16
C ALA A 59 0.44 11.14 29.25
N PHE A 60 1.16 10.08 28.90
CA PHE A 60 2.00 9.33 29.85
C PHE A 60 3.09 10.18 30.52
N ALA A 61 3.64 11.17 29.83
CA ALA A 61 4.65 12.07 30.40
C ALA A 61 4.07 13.08 31.41
N LYS A 62 2.77 13.40 31.32
CA LYS A 62 2.08 14.26 32.30
C LYS A 62 1.64 13.51 33.56
N ASP A 63 1.45 12.19 33.46
CA ASP A 63 1.06 11.31 34.56
C ASP A 63 2.26 10.68 35.30
N ALA A 64 3.49 11.13 35.01
CA ALA A 64 4.68 10.71 35.75
C ALA A 64 4.77 11.49 37.09
N PRO A 65 4.70 10.83 38.26
CA PRO A 65 4.69 11.53 39.53
C PRO A 65 6.09 12.08 39.88
N GLU A 66 6.16 13.39 40.18
CA GLU A 66 7.13 13.89 41.14
C GLU A 66 6.70 13.39 42.54
N ASP A 67 7.69 12.89 43.29
CA ASP A 67 7.61 12.29 44.63
C ASP A 67 6.39 12.69 45.49
N GLU A 68 5.53 11.73 45.84
CA GLU A 68 5.02 11.58 47.22
C GLU A 68 4.23 10.27 47.41
N TRP A 69 4.56 9.55 48.47
CA TRP A 69 3.86 8.35 48.91
C TRP A 69 2.51 8.68 49.56
N ALA A 70 1.54 7.83 49.23
CA ALA A 70 0.42 7.38 50.05
C ALA A 70 -0.95 8.09 49.96
N VAL A 71 -1.95 7.20 49.91
CA VAL A 71 -3.38 7.36 50.24
C VAL A 71 -4.30 7.76 49.08
N GLY A 72 -4.88 6.73 48.46
CA GLY A 72 -6.31 6.65 48.17
C GLY A 72 -6.93 7.80 47.38
N GLY A 73 -6.88 7.68 46.06
CA GLY A 73 -7.71 8.49 45.16
C GLY A 73 -7.76 7.81 43.80
N GLY A 74 -8.71 6.88 43.63
CA GLY A 74 -9.04 6.36 42.31
C GLY A 74 -9.50 7.51 41.43
N VAL A 75 -8.77 7.75 40.35
CA VAL A 75 -9.25 8.60 39.26
C VAL A 75 -9.78 7.63 38.20
N ASP A 76 -11.10 7.60 38.05
CA ASP A 76 -11.81 6.86 37.02
C ASP A 76 -11.33 7.32 35.64
N VAL A 77 -10.34 6.61 35.08
CA VAL A 77 -10.03 6.68 33.65
C VAL A 77 -11.12 5.87 32.95
N GLU A 78 -12.24 6.51 32.65
CA GLU A 78 -13.34 5.94 31.85
C GLU A 78 -12.80 5.08 30.71
N ASP A 79 -13.39 3.89 30.54
CA ASP A 79 -13.17 2.85 29.52
C ASP A 79 -13.31 3.35 28.06
N LYS A 80 -12.52 4.35 27.66
CA LYS A 80 -12.41 4.81 26.27
C LYS A 80 -11.18 4.18 25.65
N GLU A 81 -11.44 3.31 24.68
CA GLU A 81 -10.42 2.67 23.85
C GLU A 81 -9.37 3.69 23.35
N PRO A 82 -8.06 3.40 23.50
CA PRO A 82 -7.04 4.37 23.12
C PRO A 82 -7.21 4.76 21.64
N PRO A 83 -7.23 6.07 21.30
CA PRO A 83 -7.41 6.53 19.92
C PRO A 83 -6.46 5.83 18.93
N LEU A 84 -5.23 5.54 19.37
CA LEU A 84 -4.21 4.82 18.62
C LEU A 84 -4.71 3.47 18.07
N VAL A 85 -5.51 2.71 18.83
CA VAL A 85 -6.04 1.40 18.39
C VAL A 85 -6.90 1.54 17.14
N ILE A 86 -7.73 2.59 17.08
CA ILE A 86 -8.60 2.88 15.93
C ILE A 86 -7.76 3.25 14.70
N HIS A 87 -6.71 4.08 14.89
CA HIS A 87 -5.81 4.48 13.82
C HIS A 87 -5.04 3.28 13.25
N LEU A 88 -4.47 2.44 14.10
CA LEU A 88 -3.77 1.21 13.71
C LEU A 88 -4.70 0.24 12.98
N CYS A 89 -5.92 0.03 13.46
CA CYS A 89 -6.90 -0.84 12.79
C CYS A 89 -7.25 -0.37 11.38
N ASN A 90 -7.37 0.95 11.15
CA ASN A 90 -7.69 1.48 9.84
C ASN A 90 -6.49 1.45 8.90
N LYS A 91 -5.28 1.73 9.40
CA LYS A 91 -4.03 1.59 8.65
C LYS A 91 -3.80 0.14 8.22
N SER A 92 -3.95 -0.81 9.15
CA SER A 92 -3.89 -2.26 8.86
C SER A 92 -4.92 -2.67 7.79
N ALA A 93 -6.14 -2.14 7.85
CA ALA A 93 -7.15 -2.41 6.83
C ALA A 93 -6.75 -1.85 5.44
N CYS A 94 -6.08 -0.69 5.39
CA CYS A 94 -5.53 -0.11 4.18
C CYS A 94 -4.40 -0.96 3.60
N LEU A 95 -3.41 -1.31 4.41
CA LEU A 95 -2.30 -2.18 4.02
C LEU A 95 -2.79 -3.55 3.52
N TYR A 96 -3.78 -4.15 4.20
CA TYR A 96 -4.39 -5.40 3.76
C TYR A 96 -5.02 -5.29 2.35
N LYS A 97 -5.66 -4.16 2.04
CA LYS A 97 -6.25 -3.90 0.70
C LYS A 97 -5.18 -3.67 -0.36
N MET A 98 -4.00 -3.22 0.04
CA MET A 98 -2.81 -3.09 -0.81
C MET A 98 -1.97 -4.38 -0.87
N GLU A 99 -2.45 -5.48 -0.30
CA GLU A 99 -1.76 -6.78 -0.24
C GLU A 99 -0.41 -6.75 0.52
N MET A 100 -0.21 -5.73 1.34
CA MET A 100 0.95 -5.56 2.23
C MET A 100 0.69 -6.27 3.56
N TYR A 101 0.66 -7.62 3.53
CA TYR A 101 0.14 -8.42 4.66
C TYR A 101 1.06 -8.43 5.88
N GLU A 102 2.38 -8.34 5.71
CA GLU A 102 3.33 -8.32 6.84
C GLU A 102 3.20 -7.02 7.64
N GLU A 103 3.18 -5.87 6.96
CA GLU A 103 2.98 -4.58 7.59
C GLU A 103 1.58 -4.45 8.20
N ALA A 104 0.56 -4.96 7.51
CA ALA A 104 -0.80 -5.01 8.04
C ALA A 104 -0.90 -5.86 9.31
N MET A 105 -0.15 -6.97 9.38
CA MET A 105 -0.08 -7.84 10.56
C MET A 105 0.61 -7.11 11.72
N GLY A 106 1.71 -6.39 11.45
CA GLY A 106 2.40 -5.57 12.45
C GLY A 106 1.48 -4.56 13.12
N ASP A 107 0.79 -3.74 12.31
CA ASP A 107 -0.14 -2.73 12.83
C ASP A 107 -1.34 -3.37 13.58
N ALA A 108 -1.87 -4.49 13.11
CA ALA A 108 -2.97 -5.18 13.79
C ALA A 108 -2.55 -5.81 15.12
N LYS A 109 -1.32 -6.35 15.18
CA LYS A 109 -0.74 -6.89 16.41
C LYS A 109 -0.51 -5.79 17.44
N GLU A 110 0.07 -4.67 17.03
CA GLU A 110 0.24 -3.49 17.89
C GLU A 110 -1.11 -2.99 18.41
N ALA A 111 -2.16 -2.99 17.58
CA ALA A 111 -3.50 -2.60 18.02
C ALA A 111 -4.06 -3.53 19.11
N VAL A 112 -3.83 -4.84 19.01
CA VAL A 112 -4.20 -5.81 20.06
C VAL A 112 -3.43 -5.51 21.35
N GLU A 113 -2.11 -5.34 21.27
CA GLU A 113 -1.24 -5.06 22.41
C GLU A 113 -1.63 -3.76 23.14
N VAL A 114 -1.83 -2.66 22.40
CA VAL A 114 -2.22 -1.36 22.94
C VAL A 114 -3.61 -1.39 23.58
N SER A 115 -4.52 -2.22 23.06
CA SER A 115 -5.86 -2.40 23.64
C SER A 115 -5.88 -3.25 24.92
N GLY A 116 -4.72 -3.71 25.41
CA GLY A 116 -4.66 -4.72 26.49
C GLY A 116 -5.32 -6.03 26.09
N GLY A 117 -5.36 -6.29 24.78
CA GLY A 117 -6.09 -7.39 24.19
C GLY A 117 -7.60 -7.24 24.20
N LYS A 118 -8.24 -6.12 24.57
CA LYS A 118 -9.71 -6.01 24.65
C LYS A 118 -10.42 -5.74 23.30
N ASN A 119 -9.68 -5.30 22.27
CA ASN A 119 -10.29 -4.90 21.00
C ASN A 119 -10.54 -6.10 20.06
N ILE A 120 -11.82 -6.46 19.90
CA ILE A 120 -12.26 -7.55 19.01
C ILE A 120 -11.95 -7.26 17.53
N LYS A 121 -12.09 -6.00 17.09
CA LYS A 121 -11.79 -5.57 15.71
C LYS A 121 -10.30 -5.72 15.39
N ALA A 122 -9.41 -5.46 16.36
CA ALA A 122 -7.98 -5.65 16.20
C ALA A 122 -7.64 -7.13 15.99
N TYR A 123 -8.20 -8.04 16.81
CA TYR A 123 -8.06 -9.48 16.58
C TYR A 123 -8.61 -9.93 15.23
N PHE A 124 -9.76 -9.42 14.81
CA PHE A 124 -10.32 -9.73 13.50
C PHE A 124 -9.37 -9.31 12.36
N ARG A 125 -8.74 -8.13 12.45
CA ARG A 125 -7.75 -7.69 11.47
C ARG A 125 -6.49 -8.55 11.51
N LEU A 126 -5.99 -8.85 12.70
CA LEU A 126 -4.80 -9.69 12.91
C LEU A 126 -5.02 -11.08 12.31
N ALA A 127 -6.12 -11.74 12.65
CA ALA A 127 -6.46 -13.06 12.12
C ALA A 127 -6.57 -13.05 10.58
N ARG A 128 -7.16 -12.02 9.98
CA ARG A 128 -7.21 -11.89 8.51
C ARG A 128 -5.83 -11.81 7.89
N THR A 129 -4.92 -11.03 8.47
CA THR A 129 -3.54 -10.91 7.98
C THR A 129 -2.77 -12.22 8.13
N GLN A 130 -2.93 -12.91 9.27
CA GLN A 130 -2.32 -14.21 9.52
C GLN A 130 -2.81 -15.29 8.56
N ILE A 131 -4.11 -15.31 8.22
CA ILE A 131 -4.67 -16.21 7.20
C ILE A 131 -4.06 -15.95 5.81
N ALA A 132 -3.81 -14.68 5.47
CA ALA A 132 -3.18 -14.30 4.20
C ALA A 132 -1.69 -14.72 4.16
N LEU A 133 -1.02 -14.70 5.31
CA LEU A 133 0.38 -15.13 5.48
C LEU A 133 0.54 -16.64 5.77
N HIS A 134 -0.55 -17.41 5.71
CA HIS A 134 -0.56 -18.85 6.02
C HIS A 134 -0.20 -19.21 7.48
N LEU A 135 -0.27 -18.25 8.40
CA LEU A 135 -0.07 -18.43 9.84
C LEU A 135 -1.37 -18.91 10.51
N TYR A 136 -1.86 -20.07 10.10
CA TYR A 136 -3.21 -20.52 10.48
C TYR A 136 -3.37 -20.89 11.95
N THR A 137 -2.31 -21.42 12.58
CA THR A 137 -2.32 -21.74 14.01
C THR A 137 -2.58 -20.49 14.84
N ASP A 138 -1.86 -19.42 14.52
CA ASP A 138 -1.91 -18.16 15.26
C ASP A 138 -3.24 -17.45 15.00
N ALA A 139 -3.72 -17.49 13.75
CA ALA A 139 -5.06 -16.99 13.40
C ALA A 139 -6.17 -17.67 14.19
N ILE A 140 -6.13 -19.00 14.32
CA ILE A 140 -7.12 -19.78 15.08
C ILE A 140 -7.07 -19.39 16.56
N SER A 141 -5.87 -19.36 17.16
CA SER A 141 -5.70 -19.00 18.57
C SER A 141 -6.26 -17.60 18.87
N ASN A 142 -5.92 -16.60 18.04
CA ASN A 142 -6.39 -15.23 18.21
C ASN A 142 -7.91 -15.10 18.06
N LEU A 143 -8.52 -15.86 17.14
CA LEU A 143 -9.97 -15.86 16.95
C LEU A 143 -10.71 -16.54 18.11
N GLU A 144 -10.13 -17.59 18.70
CA GLU A 144 -10.66 -18.24 19.89
C GLU A 144 -10.62 -17.27 21.09
N THR A 145 -9.50 -16.57 21.30
CA THR A 145 -9.42 -15.51 22.32
C THR A 145 -10.43 -14.38 22.08
N ALA A 146 -10.59 -13.92 20.84
CA ALA A 146 -11.57 -12.88 20.53
C ALA A 146 -13.02 -13.32 20.80
N LEU A 147 -13.35 -14.59 20.54
CA LEU A 147 -14.67 -15.15 20.83
C LEU A 147 -14.94 -15.25 22.34
N GLU A 148 -13.94 -15.65 23.12
CA GLU A 148 -14.04 -15.67 24.59
C GLU A 148 -14.34 -14.27 25.13
N GLN A 149 -13.70 -13.23 24.59
CA GLN A 149 -13.95 -11.84 24.99
C GLN A 149 -15.34 -11.34 24.60
N VAL A 150 -15.84 -11.69 23.41
CA VAL A 150 -17.22 -11.35 23.03
C VAL A 150 -18.22 -11.99 24.00
N VAL A 151 -17.95 -13.22 24.45
CA VAL A 151 -18.81 -13.91 25.43
C VAL A 151 -18.74 -13.23 26.80
N GLN A 152 -17.54 -12.83 27.25
CA GLN A 152 -17.38 -12.08 28.51
C GLN A 152 -18.10 -10.73 28.47
N GLN A 153 -17.92 -9.93 27.42
CA GLN A 153 -18.63 -8.65 27.23
C GLN A 153 -20.15 -8.82 27.20
N GLN A 154 -20.63 -9.94 26.63
CA GLN A 154 -22.05 -10.26 26.58
C GLN A 154 -22.60 -10.63 27.97
N GLN A 155 -21.82 -11.33 28.80
CA GLN A 155 -22.19 -11.69 30.18
C GLN A 155 -22.19 -10.48 31.10
N GLU A 156 -21.18 -9.61 31.02
CA GLU A 156 -21.10 -8.36 31.80
C GLU A 156 -22.31 -7.45 31.52
N GLN A 157 -22.79 -7.38 30.27
CA GLN A 157 -23.99 -6.63 29.90
C GLN A 157 -25.30 -7.26 30.37
N ASP A 158 -25.32 -8.55 30.69
CA ASP A 158 -26.52 -9.25 31.17
C ASP A 158 -26.58 -9.28 32.71
N GLU A 159 -25.43 -9.17 33.42
CA GLU A 159 -25.36 -9.17 34.89
C GLU A 159 -25.51 -7.78 35.55
N ASP A 160 -25.23 -6.67 34.85
CA ASP A 160 -25.32 -5.32 35.43
C ASP A 160 -26.33 -4.39 34.72
N PRO A 161 -27.64 -4.46 35.05
CA PRO A 161 -28.64 -3.51 34.55
C PRO A 161 -28.60 -2.15 35.28
N LYS A 162 -27.68 -1.92 36.23
CA LYS A 162 -27.84 -0.92 37.29
C LYS A 162 -26.85 0.22 37.32
N GLU A 163 -26.28 0.63 36.19
CA GLU A 163 -25.59 1.94 36.17
C GLU A 163 -25.51 2.63 34.80
N ALA A 164 -26.39 2.31 33.86
CA ALA A 164 -26.39 2.95 32.54
C ALA A 164 -27.59 3.89 32.37
N THR A 165 -27.31 5.18 32.28
CA THR A 165 -28.19 6.25 31.80
C THR A 165 -28.58 6.11 30.31
N THR A 166 -28.26 4.96 29.70
CA THR A 166 -28.44 4.65 28.29
C THR A 166 -29.88 4.27 27.97
N THR A 167 -30.38 4.77 26.86
CA THR A 167 -31.74 4.49 26.38
C THR A 167 -31.91 3.03 25.97
N GLU A 168 -33.14 2.49 26.05
CA GLU A 168 -33.43 1.10 25.62
C GLU A 168 -32.98 0.81 24.17
N GLU A 169 -32.95 1.84 23.32
CA GLU A 169 -32.51 1.74 21.91
C GLU A 169 -31.00 1.51 21.77
N GLU A 170 -30.17 2.17 22.59
CA GLU A 170 -28.69 2.01 22.57
C GLU A 170 -28.26 0.61 23.07
N SER A 171 -28.97 0.08 24.08
CA SER A 171 -28.72 -1.27 24.59
C SER A 171 -29.04 -2.36 23.55
N LYS A 172 -30.14 -2.20 22.80
CA LYS A 172 -30.53 -3.10 21.70
C LYS A 172 -29.51 -3.04 20.55
N SER A 173 -29.09 -1.84 20.16
CA SER A 173 -28.09 -1.65 19.10
C SER A 173 -26.75 -2.29 19.44
N THR A 174 -26.30 -2.19 20.69
CA THR A 174 -25.02 -2.75 21.14
C THR A 174 -25.03 -4.29 21.14
N LYS A 175 -26.13 -4.90 21.62
CA LYS A 175 -26.29 -6.37 21.58
C LYS A 175 -26.34 -6.90 20.14
N GLU A 176 -26.97 -6.16 19.22
CA GLU A 176 -26.96 -6.51 17.79
C GLU A 176 -25.56 -6.46 17.18
N ILE A 177 -24.77 -5.43 17.50
CA ILE A 177 -23.38 -5.29 17.03
C ILE A 177 -22.51 -6.45 17.54
N LEU A 178 -22.59 -6.79 18.83
CA LEU A 178 -21.87 -7.91 19.44
C LEU A 178 -22.25 -9.26 18.79
N SER A 179 -23.54 -9.47 18.54
CA SER A 179 -24.05 -10.66 17.84
C SER A 179 -23.46 -10.78 16.43
N LEU A 180 -23.43 -9.69 15.67
CA LEU A 180 -22.84 -9.66 14.33
C LEU A 180 -21.32 -9.91 14.37
N GLN A 181 -20.61 -9.31 15.32
CA GLN A 181 -19.18 -9.56 15.52
C GLN A 181 -18.90 -11.04 15.82
N LYS A 182 -19.68 -11.64 16.71
CA LYS A 182 -19.59 -13.07 17.05
C LYS A 182 -19.77 -13.97 15.81
N GLN A 183 -20.80 -13.70 15.01
CA GLN A 183 -21.07 -14.44 13.78
C GLN A 183 -19.90 -14.32 12.79
N GLU A 184 -19.35 -13.12 12.62
CA GLU A 184 -18.25 -12.88 11.69
C GLU A 184 -16.93 -13.52 12.15
N LEU A 185 -16.64 -13.52 13.46
CA LEU A 185 -15.51 -14.26 14.04
C LEU A 185 -15.66 -15.77 13.83
N HIS A 186 -16.86 -16.33 14.05
CA HIS A 186 -17.10 -17.76 13.81
C HIS A 186 -16.86 -18.15 12.34
N LYS A 187 -17.36 -17.36 11.38
CA LYS A 187 -17.10 -17.61 9.95
C LYS A 187 -15.60 -17.58 9.64
N LEU A 188 -14.88 -16.61 10.22
CA LEU A 188 -13.45 -16.47 9.99
C LEU A 188 -12.65 -17.62 10.64
N LEU A 189 -13.11 -18.13 11.80
CA LEU A 189 -12.53 -19.28 12.48
C LEU A 189 -12.71 -20.56 11.67
N GLU A 190 -13.91 -20.81 11.15
CA GLU A 190 -14.18 -21.95 10.25
C GLU A 190 -13.32 -21.88 8.99
N LEU A 191 -13.22 -20.69 8.37
CA LEU A 191 -12.36 -20.47 7.21
C LEU A 191 -10.89 -20.77 7.54
N SER A 192 -10.41 -20.35 8.71
CA SER A 192 -9.04 -20.59 9.16
C SER A 192 -8.76 -22.09 9.37
N LYS A 193 -9.68 -22.80 10.02
CA LYS A 193 -9.60 -24.26 10.25
C LYS A 193 -9.58 -25.01 8.91
N ARG A 194 -10.49 -24.68 7.99
CA ARG A 194 -10.53 -25.28 6.64
C ARG A 194 -9.25 -25.00 5.84
N LYS A 195 -8.73 -23.77 5.88
CA LYS A 195 -7.48 -23.42 5.18
C LYS A 195 -6.28 -24.12 5.79
N LYS A 196 -6.22 -24.25 7.12
CA LYS A 196 -5.20 -25.03 7.82
C LYS A 196 -5.19 -26.48 7.36
N GLU A 197 -6.34 -27.15 7.36
CA GLU A 197 -6.44 -28.54 6.90
C GLU A 197 -6.01 -28.73 5.44
N ALA A 198 -6.36 -27.78 4.58
CA ALA A 198 -5.93 -27.78 3.18
C ALA A 198 -4.40 -27.59 3.07
N TYR A 199 -3.84 -26.68 3.86
CA TYR A 199 -2.42 -26.38 3.90
C TYR A 199 -1.61 -27.55 4.47
N ASP A 200 -2.09 -28.21 5.52
CA ASP A 200 -1.46 -29.38 6.13
C ASP A 200 -1.40 -30.59 5.19
N LYS A 201 -2.30 -30.66 4.19
CA LYS A 201 -2.25 -31.67 3.13
C LYS A 201 -1.24 -31.37 2.02
N LEU A 202 -0.67 -30.15 1.97
CA LEU A 202 0.30 -29.78 0.95
C LEU A 202 1.65 -30.48 1.18
N PRO A 203 2.40 -30.80 0.11
CA PRO A 203 3.77 -31.30 0.23
C PRO A 203 4.71 -30.24 0.83
N PRO A 204 5.79 -30.62 1.53
CA PRO A 204 6.73 -29.69 2.18
C PRO A 204 7.33 -28.63 1.24
N SER A 205 7.48 -28.95 -0.04
CA SER A 205 7.95 -28.03 -1.08
C SER A 205 7.00 -26.84 -1.33
N GLN A 206 5.73 -26.95 -0.93
CA GLN A 206 4.70 -25.91 -1.09
C GLN A 206 4.30 -25.25 0.25
N LYS A 207 4.84 -25.72 1.38
CA LYS A 207 4.57 -25.24 2.75
C LYS A 207 5.57 -24.19 3.26
N ASN A 208 6.63 -23.87 2.51
CA ASN A 208 7.57 -22.85 2.94
C ASN A 208 7.17 -21.47 2.42
N THR A 209 6.48 -20.71 3.27
CA THR A 209 6.34 -19.24 3.20
C THR A 209 7.23 -18.56 4.23
N GLN A 210 8.51 -18.95 4.25
CA GLN A 210 9.56 -17.96 4.54
C GLN A 210 9.64 -17.04 3.32
N PRO A 211 10.00 -15.75 3.45
CA PRO A 211 10.19 -14.88 2.30
C PRO A 211 11.12 -15.61 1.35
N THR A 212 10.57 -16.06 0.21
CA THR A 212 11.36 -16.69 -0.83
C THR A 212 12.48 -15.73 -1.10
N VAL A 213 13.73 -16.15 -0.91
CA VAL A 213 14.88 -15.34 -1.29
C VAL A 213 14.69 -15.11 -2.78
N ILE A 214 14.16 -13.94 -3.13
CA ILE A 214 13.83 -13.62 -4.52
C ILE A 214 15.18 -13.60 -5.23
N THR A 215 15.41 -14.62 -6.06
CA THR A 215 16.67 -14.75 -6.80
C THR A 215 16.68 -13.82 -7.99
N SER A 216 15.52 -13.57 -8.59
CA SER A 216 15.35 -12.61 -9.69
C SER A 216 13.91 -12.12 -9.75
N ILE A 217 13.72 -10.81 -9.81
CA ILE A 217 12.38 -10.20 -9.87
C ILE A 217 11.68 -10.50 -11.20
N LYS A 218 12.45 -10.86 -12.24
CA LYS A 218 11.93 -11.21 -13.58
C LYS A 218 11.05 -12.46 -13.60
N LEU A 219 11.30 -13.38 -12.68
CA LEU A 219 10.65 -14.70 -12.61
C LEU A 219 9.57 -14.76 -11.53
N GLU A 220 9.43 -13.67 -10.77
CA GLU A 220 8.51 -13.62 -9.65
C GLU A 220 7.06 -13.69 -10.17
N PRO A 221 6.22 -14.63 -9.68
CA PRO A 221 4.83 -14.73 -10.14
C PRO A 221 3.95 -13.58 -9.64
N ARG A 222 4.30 -12.94 -8.52
CA ARG A 222 3.56 -11.77 -8.03
C ARG A 222 3.97 -10.51 -8.79
N LYS A 223 3.03 -9.56 -8.87
CA LYS A 223 3.32 -8.23 -9.39
C LYS A 223 4.08 -7.44 -8.33
N PRO A 224 5.22 -6.81 -8.67
CA PRO A 224 5.96 -6.04 -7.70
C PRO A 224 5.30 -4.68 -7.44
N SER A 225 5.57 -4.12 -6.26
CA SER A 225 5.22 -2.75 -5.91
C SER A 225 6.34 -1.79 -6.31
N ILE A 226 5.98 -0.54 -6.64
CA ILE A 226 6.95 0.50 -6.96
C ILE A 226 7.92 0.79 -5.79
N ARG A 227 7.47 0.54 -4.54
CA ARG A 227 8.27 0.72 -3.31
C ARG A 227 9.46 -0.24 -3.22
N GLU A 228 9.43 -1.34 -3.97
CA GLU A 228 10.50 -2.34 -4.00
C GLU A 228 11.69 -1.91 -4.87
N PHE A 229 11.61 -0.74 -5.51
CA PHE A 229 12.62 -0.25 -6.43
C PHE A 229 13.24 1.07 -5.97
N ASN A 230 14.53 1.23 -6.27
CA ASN A 230 15.26 2.49 -6.15
C ASN A 230 15.21 3.22 -7.50
N ILE A 231 14.38 4.27 -7.55
CA ILE A 231 14.14 5.08 -8.74
C ILE A 231 15.26 6.11 -8.89
N GLN A 232 16.09 5.97 -9.93
CA GLN A 232 17.13 6.96 -10.24
C GLN A 232 16.55 8.05 -11.14
N GLN A 233 15.88 9.04 -10.54
CA GLN A 233 15.21 10.12 -11.28
C GLN A 233 16.15 10.93 -12.18
N THR A 234 17.43 11.02 -11.83
CA THR A 234 18.46 11.74 -12.60
C THR A 234 18.88 11.03 -13.88
N LYS A 235 18.54 9.76 -14.06
CA LYS A 235 18.94 8.94 -15.22
C LYS A 235 17.73 8.58 -16.09
N GLN A 236 17.10 9.62 -16.63
CA GLN A 236 16.02 9.48 -17.61
C GLN A 236 16.57 9.07 -18.97
N LEU A 237 16.10 7.94 -19.50
CA LEU A 237 16.51 7.40 -20.81
C LEU A 237 15.65 7.93 -21.95
N GLY A 238 14.40 8.31 -21.67
CA GLY A 238 13.48 8.81 -22.68
C GLY A 238 12.29 9.54 -22.08
N ALA A 239 11.76 10.50 -22.83
CA ALA A 239 10.57 11.27 -22.51
C ALA A 239 9.54 11.16 -23.63
N GLY A 240 8.28 10.97 -23.27
CA GLY A 240 7.13 11.06 -24.16
C GLY A 240 6.06 11.99 -23.58
N ASN A 241 4.98 12.17 -24.33
CA ASN A 241 3.91 13.13 -23.97
C ASN A 241 3.24 12.82 -22.62
N PHE A 242 3.06 11.55 -22.30
CA PHE A 242 2.41 11.07 -21.07
C PHE A 242 3.21 9.96 -20.37
N SER A 243 4.43 9.68 -20.86
CA SER A 243 5.28 8.64 -20.29
C SER A 243 6.74 9.07 -20.23
N ARG A 244 7.51 8.44 -19.36
CA ARG A 244 8.96 8.59 -19.27
C ARG A 244 9.60 7.25 -18.99
N ILE A 245 10.84 7.08 -19.41
CA ILE A 245 11.63 5.87 -19.19
C ILE A 245 12.80 6.25 -18.30
N ILE A 246 12.97 5.54 -17.18
CA ILE A 246 14.05 5.77 -16.22
C ILE A 246 14.80 4.47 -15.93
N VAL A 247 16.02 4.59 -15.41
CA VAL A 247 16.74 3.45 -14.84
C VAL A 247 16.25 3.21 -13.41
N THR A 248 16.01 1.95 -13.07
CA THR A 248 15.61 1.54 -11.73
C THR A 248 16.39 0.32 -11.27
N THR A 249 16.51 0.13 -9.95
CA THR A 249 17.18 -1.03 -9.35
C THR A 249 16.27 -1.67 -8.33
N HIS A 250 16.05 -2.98 -8.44
CA HIS A 250 15.27 -3.72 -7.44
C HIS A 250 16.06 -3.85 -6.13
N LYS A 251 15.45 -3.49 -5.00
CA LYS A 251 16.15 -3.39 -3.71
C LYS A 251 16.70 -4.72 -3.20
N THR A 252 15.98 -5.81 -3.42
CA THR A 252 16.36 -7.13 -2.90
C THR A 252 17.34 -7.85 -3.81
N THR A 253 17.02 -7.95 -5.11
CA THR A 253 17.84 -8.71 -6.06
C THR A 253 19.01 -7.91 -6.65
N GLN A 254 19.04 -6.58 -6.42
CA GLN A 254 20.01 -5.65 -7.00
C GLN A 254 20.02 -5.61 -8.54
N GLU A 255 19.04 -6.22 -9.20
CA GLU A 255 18.91 -6.20 -10.66
C GLU A 255 18.47 -4.81 -11.15
N THR A 256 19.04 -4.38 -12.28
CA THR A 256 18.75 -3.09 -12.90
C THR A 256 17.85 -3.23 -14.12
N PHE A 257 16.91 -2.30 -14.28
CA PHE A 257 15.88 -2.33 -15.32
C PHE A 257 15.61 -0.95 -15.91
N ALA A 258 14.96 -0.93 -17.07
CA ALA A 258 14.28 0.25 -17.58
C ALA A 258 12.83 0.22 -17.08
N LEU A 259 12.38 1.31 -16.46
CA LEU A 259 11.01 1.45 -15.99
C LEU A 259 10.30 2.50 -16.82
N LYS A 260 9.31 2.08 -17.61
CA LYS A 260 8.40 3.00 -18.29
C LYS A 260 7.30 3.39 -17.32
N ILE A 261 7.23 4.68 -16.99
CA ILE A 261 6.23 5.28 -16.12
C ILE A 261 5.24 6.03 -17.01
N ILE A 262 3.95 5.69 -16.91
CA ILE A 262 2.85 6.28 -17.67
C ILE A 262 1.93 7.00 -16.68
N GLU A 263 1.82 8.32 -16.76
CA GLU A 263 1.02 9.13 -15.84
C GLU A 263 -0.45 9.16 -16.28
N LYS A 264 -1.37 8.61 -15.46
CA LYS A 264 -2.78 8.48 -15.83
C LYS A 264 -3.46 9.83 -16.08
N LYS A 265 -3.14 10.84 -15.27
CA LYS A 265 -3.66 12.21 -15.42
C LYS A 265 -3.23 12.86 -16.73
N LYS A 266 -1.99 12.60 -17.19
CA LYS A 266 -1.51 13.09 -18.49
C LYS A 266 -2.19 12.36 -19.65
N CYS A 267 -2.39 11.05 -19.53
CA CYS A 267 -3.20 10.30 -20.50
C CYS A 267 -4.61 10.87 -20.61
N GLU A 268 -5.26 11.17 -19.49
CA GLU A 268 -6.61 11.75 -19.49
C GLU A 268 -6.65 13.14 -20.15
N SER A 269 -5.69 14.00 -19.83
CA SER A 269 -5.56 15.31 -20.46
C SER A 269 -5.35 15.17 -21.98
N LEU A 270 -4.49 14.24 -22.40
CA LEU A 270 -4.23 14.01 -23.82
C LEU A 270 -5.44 13.42 -24.55
N ALA A 271 -6.17 12.49 -23.91
CA ALA A 271 -7.39 11.89 -24.43
C ALA A 271 -8.46 12.95 -24.74
N LYS A 272 -8.62 13.91 -23.83
CA LYS A 272 -9.59 15.01 -23.98
C LYS A 272 -9.18 16.02 -25.06
N ARG A 273 -7.88 16.27 -25.22
CA ARG A 273 -7.38 17.35 -26.09
C ARG A 273 -7.10 16.92 -27.53
N GLN A 274 -6.44 15.78 -27.72
CA GLN A 274 -5.80 15.46 -29.00
C GLN A 274 -5.91 13.99 -29.41
N HIS A 275 -5.92 13.06 -28.45
CA HIS A 275 -5.74 11.64 -28.76
C HIS A 275 -6.72 10.72 -27.99
N PRO A 276 -8.00 10.65 -28.38
CA PRO A 276 -9.04 9.92 -27.64
C PRO A 276 -8.75 8.42 -27.48
N ASN A 277 -7.94 7.84 -28.37
CA ASN A 277 -7.60 6.42 -28.36
C ASN A 277 -6.40 6.05 -27.46
N VAL A 278 -5.80 7.00 -26.72
CA VAL A 278 -4.59 6.76 -25.93
C VAL A 278 -4.74 5.61 -24.93
N TYR A 279 -5.93 5.45 -24.33
CA TYR A 279 -6.18 4.35 -23.39
C TYR A 279 -6.13 2.99 -24.07
N ASN A 280 -6.66 2.89 -25.30
CA ASN A 280 -6.63 1.66 -26.08
C ASN A 280 -5.19 1.33 -26.47
N GLU A 281 -4.40 2.32 -26.87
CA GLU A 281 -2.98 2.14 -27.19
C GLU A 281 -2.18 1.63 -25.99
N VAL A 282 -2.32 2.25 -24.83
CA VAL A 282 -1.63 1.82 -23.60
C VAL A 282 -2.07 0.40 -23.19
N LYS A 283 -3.37 0.07 -23.32
CA LYS A 283 -3.88 -1.27 -23.03
C LYS A 283 -3.38 -2.30 -24.03
N MET A 284 -3.30 -1.94 -25.31
CA MET A 284 -2.78 -2.80 -26.37
C MET A 284 -1.28 -3.01 -26.23
N GLU A 285 -0.50 -1.97 -25.92
CA GLU A 285 0.93 -2.05 -25.66
C GLU A 285 1.19 -3.04 -24.51
N ARG A 286 0.50 -2.87 -23.38
CA ARG A 286 0.59 -3.80 -22.24
C ARG A 286 0.30 -5.23 -22.71
N ARG A 287 -0.84 -5.44 -23.37
CA ARG A 287 -1.28 -6.77 -23.82
C ARG A 287 -0.26 -7.43 -24.73
N VAL A 288 0.25 -6.70 -25.73
CA VAL A 288 1.22 -7.23 -26.69
C VAL A 288 2.51 -7.59 -25.97
N LEU A 289 3.04 -6.68 -25.14
CA LEU A 289 4.29 -6.89 -24.45
C LEU A 289 4.21 -8.02 -23.42
N THR A 290 3.15 -8.12 -22.60
CA THR A 290 3.09 -9.11 -21.50
C THR A 290 2.44 -10.43 -21.88
N GLU A 291 1.51 -10.45 -22.85
CA GLU A 291 0.70 -11.64 -23.14
C GLU A 291 0.99 -12.28 -24.50
N ARG A 292 1.48 -11.51 -25.49
CA ARG A 292 1.70 -12.02 -26.85
C ARG A 292 3.17 -12.30 -27.16
N ILE A 293 4.06 -11.35 -26.85
CA ILE A 293 5.48 -11.44 -27.22
C ILE A 293 6.33 -11.97 -26.05
N THR A 294 5.88 -11.81 -24.79
CA THR A 294 6.57 -12.41 -23.65
C THR A 294 6.32 -13.92 -23.61
N PRO A 295 7.36 -14.75 -23.45
CA PRO A 295 7.21 -16.19 -23.58
C PRO A 295 6.39 -16.79 -22.47
N LYS A 296 5.44 -17.62 -22.88
CA LYS A 296 5.11 -18.82 -22.13
C LYS A 296 6.21 -19.82 -22.48
N GLU A 297 7.13 -20.06 -21.56
CA GLU A 297 8.16 -21.11 -21.65
C GLU A 297 9.21 -20.92 -22.79
N GLY A 298 10.18 -20.02 -22.58
CA GLY A 298 11.44 -20.01 -23.37
C GLY A 298 11.37 -19.49 -24.82
N THR A 299 10.20 -19.10 -25.32
CA THR A 299 9.94 -18.70 -26.72
C THR A 299 10.03 -17.18 -27.01
N GLY A 300 10.69 -16.40 -26.14
CA GLY A 300 10.72 -14.95 -26.27
C GLY A 300 11.73 -14.52 -27.33
N HIS A 301 11.35 -13.55 -28.18
CA HIS A 301 12.23 -13.10 -29.25
C HIS A 301 13.37 -12.22 -28.71
N CYS A 302 14.63 -12.63 -28.92
CA CYS A 302 15.82 -11.95 -28.39
C CYS A 302 16.04 -10.51 -28.92
N ARG A 303 15.29 -10.10 -29.94
CA ARG A 303 15.39 -8.78 -30.58
C ARG A 303 14.21 -7.85 -30.30
N VAL A 304 13.24 -8.28 -29.49
CA VAL A 304 12.13 -7.45 -29.02
C VAL A 304 12.31 -7.19 -27.52
N VAL A 305 12.08 -5.96 -27.09
CA VAL A 305 12.19 -5.60 -25.68
C VAL A 305 11.24 -6.43 -24.83
N ARG A 306 11.75 -7.07 -23.77
CA ARG A 306 10.90 -7.82 -22.85
C ARG A 306 10.29 -6.88 -21.81
N CYS A 307 9.01 -7.09 -21.53
CA CYS A 307 8.32 -6.52 -20.37
C CYS A 307 8.09 -7.64 -19.36
N TYR A 308 8.81 -7.59 -18.23
CA TYR A 308 8.72 -8.60 -17.18
C TYR A 308 7.45 -8.46 -16.36
N HIS A 309 7.13 -7.22 -16.00
CA HIS A 309 6.01 -6.89 -15.14
C HIS A 309 5.28 -5.66 -15.62
N ALA A 310 3.95 -5.73 -15.59
CA ALA A 310 3.07 -4.58 -15.73
C ALA A 310 2.23 -4.43 -14.46
N PHE A 311 2.49 -3.36 -13.72
CA PHE A 311 1.82 -3.03 -12.47
C PHE A 311 1.43 -1.55 -12.45
N GLN A 312 0.69 -1.14 -11.44
CA GLN A 312 0.19 0.22 -11.35
C GLN A 312 0.06 0.62 -9.88
N ASP A 313 0.16 1.93 -9.65
CA ASP A 313 -0.36 2.57 -8.44
C ASP A 313 -1.57 3.44 -8.84
N TYR A 314 -2.03 4.32 -7.96
CA TYR A 314 -3.14 5.23 -8.22
C TYR A 314 -2.84 6.21 -9.37
N THR A 315 -1.62 6.74 -9.44
CA THR A 315 -1.24 7.85 -10.33
C THR A 315 -0.67 7.38 -11.67
N CYS A 316 -0.02 6.22 -11.69
CA CYS A 316 0.85 5.78 -12.76
C CYS A 316 0.65 4.29 -13.10
N LEU A 317 0.94 3.95 -14.36
CA LEU A 317 1.17 2.58 -14.81
C LEU A 317 2.68 2.39 -15.01
N TYR A 318 3.18 1.21 -14.69
CA TYR A 318 4.59 0.87 -14.74
C TYR A 318 4.81 -0.37 -15.59
N PHE A 319 5.71 -0.28 -16.58
CA PHE A 319 6.24 -1.43 -17.29
C PHE A 319 7.71 -1.61 -16.94
N LEU A 320 8.03 -2.75 -16.30
CA LEU A 320 9.39 -3.14 -15.97
C LEU A 320 10.00 -3.88 -17.16
N MET A 321 11.00 -3.29 -17.78
CA MET A 321 11.52 -3.70 -19.08
C MET A 321 13.03 -3.92 -19.06
N ASP A 322 13.55 -4.58 -20.10
CA ASP A 322 14.99 -4.69 -20.32
C ASP A 322 15.67 -3.32 -20.35
N LEU A 323 16.87 -3.27 -19.75
CA LEU A 323 17.72 -2.09 -19.76
C LEU A 323 18.84 -2.25 -20.80
N TYR A 324 18.84 -1.41 -21.84
CA TYR A 324 19.91 -1.35 -22.83
C TYR A 324 20.66 -0.01 -22.70
N VAL A 325 21.82 -0.03 -22.04
CA VAL A 325 22.62 1.20 -21.79
C VAL A 325 23.70 1.44 -22.85
N GLU A 326 24.22 0.38 -23.46
CA GLU A 326 25.50 0.45 -24.18
C GLU A 326 25.41 1.03 -25.60
N CYS A 327 24.27 0.89 -26.29
CA CYS A 327 24.21 1.16 -27.74
C CYS A 327 23.20 2.23 -28.18
N GLY A 328 22.51 2.90 -27.26
CA GLY A 328 21.48 3.90 -27.62
C GLY A 328 20.44 3.37 -28.62
N ASP A 329 19.74 4.28 -29.31
CA ASP A 329 18.85 3.92 -30.41
C ASP A 329 19.60 3.90 -31.76
N LEU A 330 19.09 3.12 -32.72
CA LEU A 330 19.70 2.98 -34.05
C LEU A 330 19.87 4.34 -34.76
N TRP A 331 18.95 5.28 -34.57
CA TRP A 331 19.03 6.60 -35.20
C TRP A 331 20.20 7.42 -34.66
N SER A 332 20.47 7.36 -33.35
CA SER A 332 21.64 7.96 -32.74
C SER A 332 22.95 7.37 -33.27
N THR A 333 23.00 6.06 -33.54
CA THR A 333 24.20 5.41 -34.12
C THR A 333 24.50 5.81 -35.57
N MET A 334 23.51 6.34 -36.30
CA MET A 334 23.66 6.81 -37.69
C MET A 334 24.06 8.29 -37.79
N ARG A 335 24.39 8.92 -36.66
CA ARG A 335 24.84 10.31 -36.58
C ARG A 335 26.32 10.38 -36.28
N TYR A 336 27.00 11.32 -36.93
CA TYR A 336 28.37 11.71 -36.61
C TYR A 336 28.45 13.23 -36.58
N LYS A 337 28.89 13.79 -35.44
CA LYS A 337 28.94 15.24 -35.20
C LYS A 337 27.62 15.94 -35.57
N ASP A 338 26.51 15.41 -35.05
CA ASP A 338 25.14 15.85 -35.28
C ASP A 338 24.61 15.80 -36.72
N LYS A 339 25.39 15.28 -37.66
CA LYS A 339 24.97 15.08 -39.05
C LYS A 339 24.59 13.63 -39.30
N MET A 340 23.52 13.44 -40.06
CA MET A 340 23.11 12.13 -40.53
C MET A 340 24.13 11.63 -41.55
N VAL A 341 24.82 10.54 -41.23
CA VAL A 341 25.83 9.91 -42.12
C VAL A 341 25.37 8.57 -42.66
N GLY A 342 24.22 8.06 -42.16
CA GLY A 342 23.72 6.74 -42.52
C GLY A 342 24.57 5.63 -41.90
N THR A 343 24.61 4.47 -42.54
CA THR A 343 25.42 3.34 -42.08
C THR A 343 26.10 2.65 -43.26
N HIS A 344 27.23 2.01 -42.99
CA HIS A 344 28.01 1.31 -44.01
C HIS A 344 27.19 0.15 -44.61
N PRO A 345 27.24 -0.12 -45.92
CA PRO A 345 26.43 -1.16 -46.57
C PRO A 345 26.53 -2.56 -45.95
N SER A 346 27.67 -2.92 -45.36
CA SER A 346 27.82 -4.19 -44.65
C SER A 346 26.98 -4.28 -43.37
N LEU A 347 26.82 -3.16 -42.65
CA LEU A 347 26.02 -3.08 -41.43
C LEU A 347 24.52 -3.04 -41.74
N ILE A 348 24.12 -2.46 -42.88
CA ILE A 348 22.71 -2.45 -43.33
C ILE A 348 22.14 -3.86 -43.36
N LYS A 349 22.87 -4.82 -43.96
CA LYS A 349 22.43 -6.21 -44.06
C LYS A 349 22.19 -6.83 -42.68
N VAL A 350 23.07 -6.53 -41.71
CA VAL A 350 22.95 -7.02 -40.34
C VAL A 350 21.76 -6.39 -39.63
N TYR A 351 21.59 -5.06 -39.70
CA TYR A 351 20.47 -4.38 -39.05
C TYR A 351 19.13 -4.79 -39.65
N ILE A 352 19.01 -4.82 -40.98
CA ILE A 352 17.79 -5.24 -41.65
C ILE A 352 17.45 -6.70 -41.31
N SER A 353 18.43 -7.61 -41.33
CA SER A 353 18.19 -9.01 -40.94
C SER A 353 17.68 -9.11 -39.50
N LYS A 354 18.23 -8.33 -38.56
CA LYS A 354 17.76 -8.30 -37.17
C LYS A 354 16.35 -7.70 -37.04
N ILE A 355 16.04 -6.65 -37.80
CA ILE A 355 14.71 -6.02 -37.79
C ILE A 355 13.66 -6.95 -38.41
N LEU A 356 13.96 -7.56 -39.56
CA LEU A 356 13.06 -8.48 -40.24
C LEU A 356 12.70 -9.66 -39.34
N ASP A 357 13.69 -10.29 -38.73
CA ASP A 357 13.49 -11.39 -37.79
C ASP A 357 12.61 -10.98 -36.59
N ALA A 358 12.75 -9.74 -36.09
CA ALA A 358 11.91 -9.21 -35.02
C ALA A 358 10.48 -8.85 -35.43
N VAL A 359 10.25 -8.50 -36.70
CA VAL A 359 8.93 -8.09 -37.22
C VAL A 359 8.15 -9.29 -37.75
N GLU A 360 8.84 -10.34 -38.20
CA GLU A 360 8.24 -11.61 -38.62
C GLU A 360 7.67 -12.40 -37.45
N HIS A 361 8.32 -12.31 -36.28
CA HIS A 361 7.82 -12.84 -35.00
C HIS A 361 6.62 -12.05 -34.48
#